data_AF-A0A1Q3HML6-F1
#
_entry.id   AF-A0A1Q3HML6-F1
#
_cell.length_a   1.000
_cell.length_b   1.000
_cell.length_c   1.000
_cell.angle_alpha   90.00
_cell.angle_beta   90.00
_cell.angle_gamma   90.00
#
_symmetry.space_group_name_H-M   'P 1'
#
loop_
_entity.id
_entity.type
_entity.pdbx_description
1 polymer ?
#
loop_
_entity_poly.entity_id
_entity_poly.type
_entity_poly.pdbx_seq_one_letter_code
_entity_poly.pdbx_strand_id
1 'polypeptide(L)'
;MQNGFKRGGRFPGRTSGQRLGLTLGVVAAAASALLPLASRAQHAPVNIMFLLDNHESMQDFPQYLPEAFTPGYYPAPANPGLGDLGGEGPAGLATNTGCSDPALVSAMGWFDKNSPEPQLNGSIPIDSDPAFYDQNQTPQFFDPNRFYASRGNRLSSAADGTYPSTVSSNFDLTLSYADAFSACYAQLGWQYEYYQKPLAEDCQTCLATKGWWRGPVVTPTTLYWLAGPIQRMDQPPLPPEAYRKWVVSGRVLNVRPPRFVGARKAIKDVIDVVSNARMGVATLGSGNYEWFDPPEILEPMRPACDLSRPTVNEAALNRPALKQAVNRTQFRNPERSTGEALFGLGGYFSSQRVDDKWSNWFQQPINPGYFGWPGCCNGGTYDDPYTGKPGAPWAARSDEWLQPPSVNPYTGWWLPGQPWEGQEPNQKSICSYSQVNAIILVTGGTPSQENSVPITRMMELLEASWARHPDGDLLEFDPSDPQHNPNVGGVNYCDQFLRDGNYPNPGVPFTKADCDYTAYNWPHGLGVGNKNFMDDVAFFLSRMDLRDDLPGNQTLRTHVFGYGDSSPMLRSMAMAGRGMFYRSNSAAELRSILVALMGPAPDSDSSTP
;
A
#
# COMPACT_ATOMS: atom_id res chain seq x y z
N MET A 1 -32.47 17.31 -53.12
CA MET A 1 -33.88 17.76 -53.07
C MET A 1 -34.78 16.53 -52.94
N GLN A 2 -35.94 16.70 -52.27
CA GLN A 2 -37.12 15.81 -52.26
C GLN A 2 -36.97 14.37 -51.73
N ASN A 3 -38.01 13.93 -51.00
CA ASN A 3 -38.09 12.67 -50.27
C ASN A 3 -38.90 11.61 -51.04
N GLY A 4 -38.76 10.35 -50.61
CA GLY A 4 -39.40 9.16 -51.16
C GLY A 4 -40.92 9.04 -50.95
N PHE A 5 -41.44 7.81 -51.07
CA PHE A 5 -42.88 7.53 -50.93
C PHE A 5 -43.19 6.07 -50.54
N LYS A 6 -44.44 5.87 -50.08
CA LYS A 6 -45.12 4.61 -49.65
C LYS A 6 -44.71 4.12 -48.24
N ARG A 7 -45.57 3.82 -47.25
CA ARG A 7 -47.04 3.63 -47.01
C ARG A 7 -47.42 2.17 -46.68
N GLY A 8 -48.07 2.00 -45.51
CA GLY A 8 -48.90 0.83 -45.14
C GLY A 8 -48.36 0.03 -43.93
N GLY A 9 -49.12 -0.31 -42.88
CA GLY A 9 -50.39 0.26 -42.40
C GLY A 9 -51.35 -0.75 -41.74
N ARG A 10 -51.95 -0.40 -40.58
CA ARG A 10 -53.03 -1.11 -39.83
C ARG A 10 -52.60 -2.46 -39.18
N PHE A 11 -53.14 -2.94 -38.04
CA PHE A 11 -53.97 -2.35 -36.95
C PHE A 11 -53.70 -3.09 -35.59
N PRO A 12 -54.55 -3.08 -34.51
CA PRO A 12 -54.06 -2.86 -33.13
C PRO A 12 -53.84 -4.13 -32.27
N GLY A 13 -53.21 -3.96 -31.10
CA GLY A 13 -53.21 -4.93 -30.00
C GLY A 13 -52.83 -4.30 -28.65
N ARG A 14 -53.66 -4.51 -27.61
CA ARG A 14 -53.33 -4.22 -26.19
C ARG A 14 -52.72 -5.46 -25.55
N THR A 15 -51.64 -5.31 -24.79
CA THR A 15 -51.45 -6.00 -23.50
C THR A 15 -50.41 -5.27 -22.64
N SER A 16 -50.61 -5.32 -21.32
CA SER A 16 -49.70 -4.77 -20.31
C SER A 16 -48.44 -5.63 -20.12
N GLY A 17 -47.30 -4.99 -19.82
CA GLY A 17 -46.06 -5.72 -19.56
C GLY A 17 -44.88 -4.81 -19.20
N GLN A 18 -44.96 -4.09 -18.08
CA GLN A 18 -43.77 -3.44 -17.51
C GLN A 18 -42.77 -4.53 -17.07
N ARG A 19 -41.66 -4.67 -17.79
CA ARG A 19 -40.46 -5.33 -17.28
C ARG A 19 -39.51 -4.27 -16.77
N LEU A 20 -39.11 -4.36 -15.49
CA LEU A 20 -37.93 -3.63 -15.03
C LEU A 20 -36.71 -4.22 -15.76
N GLY A 21 -35.98 -3.36 -16.47
CA GLY A 21 -34.65 -3.70 -17.00
C GLY A 21 -33.63 -3.67 -15.87
N LEU A 22 -33.52 -4.75 -15.12
CA LEU A 22 -32.50 -4.89 -14.09
C LEU A 22 -31.18 -5.28 -14.75
N THR A 23 -30.39 -4.28 -15.11
CA THR A 23 -29.11 -4.45 -15.82
C THR A 23 -28.06 -5.01 -14.87
N LEU A 24 -28.08 -6.34 -14.62
CA LEU A 24 -26.95 -7.01 -14.00
C LEU A 24 -25.74 -6.91 -14.93
N GLY A 25 -24.81 -6.02 -14.58
CA GLY A 25 -23.47 -6.00 -15.15
C GLY A 25 -22.71 -7.24 -14.69
N VAL A 26 -22.81 -8.32 -15.45
CA VAL A 26 -22.00 -9.52 -15.24
C VAL A 26 -20.55 -9.17 -15.50
N VAL A 27 -19.78 -8.96 -14.44
CA VAL A 27 -18.33 -8.84 -14.51
C VAL A 27 -17.78 -10.20 -14.94
N ALA A 28 -17.42 -10.31 -16.22
CA ALA A 28 -16.80 -11.50 -16.77
C ALA A 28 -15.38 -11.63 -16.21
N ALA A 29 -15.24 -12.35 -15.09
CA ALA A 29 -13.94 -12.72 -14.56
C ALA A 29 -13.20 -13.57 -15.61
N ALA A 30 -12.09 -13.06 -16.13
CA ALA A 30 -11.22 -13.81 -17.02
C ALA A 30 -10.60 -14.98 -16.23
N ALA A 31 -10.96 -16.20 -16.59
CA ALA A 31 -10.55 -17.41 -15.89
C ALA A 31 -9.09 -17.82 -16.21
N SER A 32 -8.14 -16.95 -15.89
CA SER A 32 -6.73 -17.32 -15.77
C SER A 32 -6.59 -18.27 -14.57
N ALA A 33 -5.80 -19.34 -14.73
CA ALA A 33 -5.86 -20.51 -13.86
C ALA A 33 -5.61 -20.19 -12.37
N LEU A 34 -6.67 -20.30 -11.56
CA LEU A 34 -6.57 -20.38 -10.11
C LEU A 34 -5.91 -21.71 -9.70
N LEU A 35 -4.58 -21.73 -9.72
CA LEU A 35 -3.82 -22.69 -8.93
C LEU A 35 -3.70 -22.14 -7.51
N PRO A 36 -4.45 -22.68 -6.51
CA PRO A 36 -4.09 -22.49 -5.12
C PRO A 36 -2.68 -23.08 -4.87
N LEU A 37 -2.13 -22.89 -3.68
CA LEU A 37 -0.78 -23.36 -3.32
C LEU A 37 -0.61 -24.91 -3.36
N ALA A 38 -1.68 -25.66 -3.63
CA ALA A 38 -1.72 -27.11 -3.65
C ALA A 38 -1.49 -27.73 -5.05
N SER A 39 -0.28 -28.23 -5.31
CA SER A 39 -0.11 -29.40 -6.20
C SER A 39 1.19 -30.20 -5.97
N ARG A 40 1.47 -30.64 -4.73
CA ARG A 40 2.05 -31.97 -4.39
C ARG A 40 2.16 -32.17 -2.88
N ALA A 41 1.76 -33.36 -2.43
CA ALA A 41 1.62 -33.78 -1.03
C ALA A 41 0.63 -32.96 -0.17
N GLN A 42 -0.43 -33.63 0.30
CA GLN A 42 -1.23 -33.15 1.43
C GLN A 42 -0.35 -33.08 2.70
N HIS A 43 -0.67 -32.20 3.64
CA HIS A 43 0.00 -32.00 4.95
C HIS A 43 1.32 -31.18 4.98
N ALA A 44 1.68 -30.44 3.94
CA ALA A 44 2.69 -29.37 4.09
C ALA A 44 2.01 -28.05 4.49
N PRO A 45 2.37 -27.41 5.63
CA PRO A 45 1.82 -26.11 6.01
C PRO A 45 2.39 -24.99 5.13
N VAL A 46 1.60 -23.94 4.88
CA VAL A 46 2.08 -22.74 4.18
C VAL A 46 2.99 -21.90 5.08
N ASN A 47 3.92 -21.17 4.49
CA ASN A 47 4.95 -20.41 5.21
C ASN A 47 4.97 -18.97 4.68
N ILE A 48 4.35 -18.04 5.40
CA ILE A 48 3.96 -16.72 4.88
C ILE A 48 4.56 -15.58 5.69
N MET A 49 5.35 -14.74 5.02
CA MET A 49 5.72 -13.41 5.53
C MET A 49 4.74 -12.38 4.97
N PHE A 50 3.96 -11.71 5.83
CA PHE A 50 3.23 -10.51 5.44
C PHE A 50 4.22 -9.35 5.38
N LEU A 51 4.36 -8.72 4.22
CA LEU A 51 5.14 -7.50 4.02
C LEU A 51 4.18 -6.32 3.87
N LEU A 52 4.14 -5.44 4.87
CA LEU A 52 3.23 -4.31 4.92
C LEU A 52 3.94 -3.03 4.44
N ASP A 53 3.34 -2.36 3.46
CA ASP A 53 3.73 -1.01 3.06
C ASP A 53 3.57 -0.01 4.21
N ASN A 54 4.64 0.68 4.57
CA ASN A 54 4.73 1.70 5.61
C ASN A 54 4.94 3.13 5.04
N HIS A 55 4.83 3.29 3.72
CA HIS A 55 4.87 4.59 3.04
C HIS A 55 3.72 5.50 3.48
N GLU A 56 3.94 6.81 3.54
CA GLU A 56 2.95 7.79 3.99
C GLU A 56 1.62 7.78 3.20
N SER A 57 1.61 7.36 1.93
CA SER A 57 0.37 7.26 1.13
C SER A 57 -0.57 6.14 1.57
N MET A 58 -0.17 5.29 2.53
CA MET A 58 -1.09 4.37 3.21
C MET A 58 -2.02 5.10 4.20
N GLN A 59 -1.67 6.34 4.60
CA GLN A 59 -2.56 7.24 5.34
C GLN A 59 -3.73 7.77 4.50
N ASP A 60 -3.61 7.76 3.17
CA ASP A 60 -4.65 8.27 2.28
C ASP A 60 -5.92 7.41 2.32
N PHE A 61 -7.05 8.04 1.99
CA PHE A 61 -8.28 7.32 1.69
C PHE A 61 -8.17 6.55 0.35
N PRO A 62 -8.91 5.44 0.17
CA PRO A 62 -9.06 4.77 -1.13
C PRO A 62 -9.74 5.67 -2.18
N GLN A 63 -10.58 6.61 -1.73
CA GLN A 63 -11.16 7.70 -2.51
C GLN A 63 -11.16 8.93 -1.59
N TYR A 64 -10.58 10.05 -2.04
CA TYR A 64 -10.51 11.28 -1.24
C TYR A 64 -11.89 11.86 -0.91
N LEU A 65 -11.96 12.68 0.14
CA LEU A 65 -13.17 13.44 0.50
C LEU A 65 -13.43 14.53 -0.58
N PRO A 66 -14.66 14.74 -1.05
CA PRO A 66 -14.88 15.43 -2.32
C PRO A 66 -14.78 16.96 -2.23
N GLU A 67 -14.00 17.58 -3.10
CA GLU A 67 -13.99 19.04 -3.33
C GLU A 67 -15.12 19.54 -4.26
N ALA A 68 -16.09 18.67 -4.60
CA ALA A 68 -17.23 19.01 -5.45
C ALA A 68 -18.03 20.21 -4.91
N PHE A 69 -18.21 21.26 -5.73
CA PHE A 69 -18.86 22.51 -5.35
C PHE A 69 -19.91 22.95 -6.36
N THR A 70 -21.08 23.40 -5.89
CA THR A 70 -22.15 23.98 -6.73
C THR A 70 -21.81 25.44 -7.09
N PRO A 71 -21.55 25.80 -8.36
CA PRO A 71 -21.16 27.16 -8.73
C PRO A 71 -22.15 28.22 -8.26
N GLY A 72 -21.65 29.25 -7.56
CA GLY A 72 -22.46 30.34 -7.03
C GLY A 72 -23.23 30.03 -5.74
N TYR A 73 -23.09 28.84 -5.15
CA TYR A 73 -23.82 28.44 -3.94
C TYR A 73 -23.36 29.15 -2.65
N TYR A 74 -22.33 30.01 -2.68
CA TYR A 74 -21.65 30.42 -1.46
C TYR A 74 -22.27 31.66 -0.77
N PRO A 75 -22.81 31.54 0.47
CA PRO A 75 -23.52 32.61 1.17
C PRO A 75 -22.56 33.56 1.93
N ALA A 76 -21.48 33.99 1.29
CA ALA A 76 -20.57 34.97 1.88
C ALA A 76 -21.16 36.40 1.79
N PRO A 77 -21.08 37.22 2.86
CA PRO A 77 -21.30 38.65 2.75
C PRO A 77 -20.18 39.30 1.92
N ALA A 78 -20.45 40.46 1.33
CA ALA A 78 -19.54 41.13 0.39
C ALA A 78 -18.17 41.54 0.99
N ASN A 79 -18.10 41.71 2.31
CA ASN A 79 -16.86 41.96 3.07
C ASN A 79 -16.88 41.06 4.31
N PRO A 80 -16.45 39.79 4.22
CA PRO A 80 -16.52 38.86 5.34
C PRO A 80 -15.40 39.14 6.36
N GLY A 81 -15.75 39.19 7.64
CA GLY A 81 -14.79 39.31 8.72
C GLY A 81 -14.12 37.97 9.06
N LEU A 82 -13.08 38.03 9.89
CA LEU A 82 -12.46 36.83 10.43
C LEU A 82 -13.50 36.02 11.24
N GLY A 83 -13.59 34.73 10.95
CA GLY A 83 -14.60 33.81 11.48
C GLY A 83 -15.93 33.76 10.73
N ASP A 84 -16.16 34.66 9.76
CA ASP A 84 -17.38 34.64 8.95
C ASP A 84 -17.20 33.73 7.71
N LEU A 85 -18.32 33.30 7.11
CA LEU A 85 -18.28 32.57 5.83
C LEU A 85 -17.71 33.51 4.75
N GLY A 86 -16.63 33.09 4.08
CA GLY A 86 -15.87 33.91 3.13
C GLY A 86 -14.62 34.56 3.73
N GLY A 87 -14.48 34.58 5.06
CA GLY A 87 -13.36 35.22 5.73
C GLY A 87 -12.05 34.42 5.58
N GLU A 88 -10.94 35.12 5.34
CA GLU A 88 -9.61 34.55 5.56
C GLU A 88 -9.16 34.82 7.01
N GLY A 89 -8.43 33.87 7.58
CA GLY A 89 -7.79 34.01 8.88
C GLY A 89 -6.71 32.94 9.08
N PRO A 90 -6.14 32.83 10.28
CA PRO A 90 -5.03 31.91 10.56
C PRO A 90 -5.36 30.42 10.35
N ALA A 91 -6.65 30.07 10.31
CA ALA A 91 -7.13 28.74 9.96
C ALA A 91 -7.29 28.49 8.45
N GLY A 92 -6.99 29.47 7.59
CA GLY A 92 -7.17 29.44 6.14
C GLY A 92 -8.36 30.27 5.66
N LEU A 93 -8.60 30.25 4.35
CA LEU A 93 -9.74 30.88 3.71
C LEU A 93 -10.99 30.02 3.88
N ALA A 94 -11.98 30.52 4.62
CA ALA A 94 -13.30 29.93 4.71
C ALA A 94 -14.07 30.17 3.40
N THR A 95 -13.73 29.43 2.34
CA THR A 95 -14.48 29.42 1.07
C THR A 95 -15.09 28.05 0.81
N ASN A 96 -16.33 28.03 0.32
CA ASN A 96 -17.11 26.82 0.02
C ASN A 96 -17.25 25.84 1.22
N THR A 97 -17.23 26.35 2.45
CA THR A 97 -17.33 25.53 3.67
C THR A 97 -18.73 24.97 3.91
N GLY A 98 -18.87 24.07 4.88
CA GLY A 98 -20.15 23.55 5.36
C GLY A 98 -20.48 22.14 4.89
N CYS A 99 -21.78 21.84 4.82
CA CYS A 99 -22.32 20.53 4.46
C CYS A 99 -23.71 20.59 3.77
N SER A 100 -24.13 21.76 3.32
CA SER A 100 -25.44 22.03 2.69
C SER A 100 -25.39 22.10 1.15
N ASP A 101 -24.19 22.28 0.59
CA ASP A 101 -23.89 22.35 -0.85
C ASP A 101 -24.40 21.11 -1.61
N PRO A 102 -25.35 21.24 -2.56
CA PRO A 102 -25.96 20.10 -3.24
C PRO A 102 -24.95 19.18 -3.94
N ALA A 103 -23.92 19.73 -4.58
CA ALA A 103 -22.86 18.95 -5.22
C ALA A 103 -22.03 18.16 -4.19
N LEU A 104 -21.68 18.80 -3.07
CA LEU A 104 -20.97 18.15 -1.96
C LEU A 104 -21.81 17.06 -1.29
N VAL A 105 -23.08 17.34 -1.00
CA VAL A 105 -24.02 16.38 -0.41
C VAL A 105 -24.25 15.19 -1.33
N SER A 106 -24.33 15.41 -2.65
CA SER A 106 -24.41 14.33 -3.64
C SER A 106 -23.12 13.50 -3.69
N ALA A 107 -21.95 14.14 -3.63
CA ALA A 107 -20.66 13.45 -3.64
C ALA A 107 -20.36 12.71 -2.32
N MET A 108 -20.91 13.18 -1.20
CA MET A 108 -20.91 12.53 0.11
C MET A 108 -22.07 11.53 0.30
N GLY A 109 -22.92 11.31 -0.72
CA GLY A 109 -24.12 10.47 -0.65
C GLY A 109 -23.88 8.97 -0.40
N TRP A 110 -22.62 8.55 -0.25
CA TRP A 110 -22.22 7.23 0.26
C TRP A 110 -22.28 7.12 1.79
N PHE A 111 -22.52 8.23 2.51
CA PHE A 111 -22.67 8.27 3.96
C PHE A 111 -23.97 8.95 4.38
N ASP A 112 -24.76 8.27 5.23
CA ASP A 112 -25.89 8.87 5.93
C ASP A 112 -25.87 8.48 7.41
N LYS A 113 -25.57 9.47 8.26
CA LYS A 113 -25.59 9.37 9.73
C LYS A 113 -26.88 8.78 10.29
N ASN A 114 -28.01 8.99 9.62
CA ASN A 114 -29.36 8.62 10.08
C ASN A 114 -29.90 7.35 9.43
N SER A 115 -29.18 6.75 8.48
CA SER A 115 -29.56 5.48 7.88
C SER A 115 -29.59 4.38 8.98
N PRO A 116 -30.52 3.42 8.93
CA PRO A 116 -30.49 2.26 9.83
C PRO A 116 -29.37 1.27 9.48
N GLU A 117 -28.74 1.39 8.31
CA GLU A 117 -27.74 0.45 7.79
C GLU A 117 -26.32 0.77 8.31
N PRO A 118 -25.64 -0.16 9.02
CA PRO A 118 -24.27 0.04 9.50
C PRO A 118 -23.27 0.40 8.40
N GLN A 119 -23.41 -0.18 7.21
CA GLN A 119 -22.57 0.10 6.05
C GLN A 119 -22.76 1.52 5.45
N LEU A 120 -23.79 2.26 5.86
CA LEU A 120 -24.04 3.65 5.43
C LEU A 120 -23.88 4.65 6.58
N ASN A 121 -24.10 4.23 7.83
CA ASN A 121 -24.10 5.11 9.01
C ASN A 121 -22.86 4.96 9.91
N GLY A 122 -21.97 3.99 9.63
CA GLY A 122 -20.72 3.74 10.35
C GLY A 122 -20.83 3.38 11.84
N SER A 123 -21.99 2.90 12.29
CA SER A 123 -22.26 2.63 13.72
C SER A 123 -21.43 1.50 14.32
N ILE A 124 -20.87 0.63 13.49
CA ILE A 124 -19.98 -0.46 13.89
C ILE A 124 -18.54 0.00 13.63
N PRO A 125 -17.63 -0.04 14.62
CA PRO A 125 -16.21 0.21 14.41
C PRO A 125 -15.63 -0.76 13.38
N ILE A 126 -14.81 -0.25 12.45
CA ILE A 126 -14.17 -1.11 11.44
C ILE A 126 -13.24 -2.16 12.06
N ASP A 127 -12.57 -1.81 13.16
CA ASP A 127 -11.54 -2.60 13.81
C ASP A 127 -11.59 -2.38 15.32
N SER A 128 -12.22 -3.33 16.03
CA SER A 128 -12.33 -3.38 17.49
C SER A 128 -11.24 -4.29 18.07
N ASP A 129 -10.02 -3.76 18.20
CA ASP A 129 -8.85 -4.51 18.63
C ASP A 129 -8.46 -4.14 20.08
N PRO A 130 -8.43 -5.09 21.03
CA PRO A 130 -7.97 -4.83 22.41
C PRO A 130 -6.47 -4.48 22.52
N ALA A 131 -5.70 -4.61 21.45
CA ALA A 131 -4.31 -4.15 21.35
C ALA A 131 -4.14 -2.81 20.61
N PHE A 132 -5.23 -2.12 20.25
CA PHE A 132 -5.20 -0.76 19.69
C PHE A 132 -6.22 0.13 20.44
N TYR A 133 -5.76 1.27 20.94
CA TYR A 133 -6.57 2.14 21.80
C TYR A 133 -6.81 3.50 21.15
N ASP A 134 -7.97 4.11 21.38
CA ASP A 134 -8.06 5.56 21.29
C ASP A 134 -7.42 6.23 22.53
N GLN A 135 -7.23 7.56 22.47
CA GLN A 135 -6.65 8.35 23.58
C GLN A 135 -7.36 8.19 24.94
N ASN A 136 -8.58 7.66 24.97
CA ASN A 136 -9.39 7.42 26.17
C ASN A 136 -9.51 5.93 26.51
N GLN A 137 -8.56 5.10 26.02
CA GLN A 137 -8.45 3.66 26.27
C GLN A 137 -9.63 2.82 25.74
N THR A 138 -10.33 3.31 24.72
CA THR A 138 -11.39 2.52 24.05
C THR A 138 -10.75 1.57 23.03
N PRO A 139 -11.01 0.25 23.05
CA PRO A 139 -10.33 -0.74 22.21
C PRO A 139 -10.90 -0.80 20.79
N GLN A 140 -10.73 0.28 20.03
CA GLN A 140 -11.25 0.44 18.68
C GLN A 140 -10.51 1.55 17.91
N PHE A 141 -10.44 1.44 16.58
CA PHE A 141 -9.80 2.46 15.74
C PHE A 141 -10.53 3.81 15.75
N PHE A 142 -11.83 3.81 15.43
CA PHE A 142 -12.65 5.02 15.31
C PHE A 142 -13.96 4.89 16.09
N ASP A 143 -14.09 5.66 17.16
CA ASP A 143 -15.32 5.74 17.96
C ASP A 143 -16.46 6.36 17.14
N PRO A 144 -17.58 5.64 16.90
CA PRO A 144 -18.72 6.16 16.15
C PRO A 144 -19.33 7.45 16.73
N ASN A 145 -19.02 7.81 17.97
CA ASN A 145 -19.60 8.95 18.66
C ASN A 145 -18.62 10.14 18.80
N ARG A 146 -17.43 10.05 18.19
CA ARG A 146 -16.40 11.11 18.23
C ARG A 146 -16.07 11.70 16.88
N PHE A 147 -15.33 12.80 16.92
CA PHE A 147 -14.91 13.57 15.77
C PHE A 147 -13.40 13.57 15.62
N TYR A 148 -12.97 13.56 14.36
CA TYR A 148 -11.61 13.34 13.92
C TYR A 148 -11.22 14.39 12.87
N ALA A 149 -9.95 14.78 12.90
CA ALA A 149 -9.33 15.74 12.01
C ALA A 149 -8.81 15.06 10.74
N SER A 150 -9.11 15.67 9.60
CA SER A 150 -8.64 15.19 8.31
C SER A 150 -8.17 16.36 7.44
N ARG A 151 -7.33 16.04 6.46
CA ARG A 151 -7.27 16.75 5.19
C ARG A 151 -8.05 15.94 4.15
N GLY A 152 -8.35 16.48 2.98
CA GLY A 152 -9.24 15.81 2.03
C GLY A 152 -8.73 14.46 1.53
N ASN A 153 -7.40 14.31 1.41
CA ASN A 153 -6.77 13.05 1.00
C ASN A 153 -6.52 12.05 2.15
N ARG A 154 -6.11 12.52 3.34
CA ARG A 154 -5.70 11.70 4.49
C ARG A 154 -6.10 12.25 5.85
N LEU A 155 -6.11 11.38 6.87
CA LEU A 155 -6.24 11.82 8.27
C LEU A 155 -5.11 12.75 8.65
N SER A 156 -5.37 13.67 9.59
CA SER A 156 -4.30 14.50 10.16
C SER A 156 -3.40 13.63 11.03
N SER A 157 -2.12 13.51 10.67
CA SER A 157 -1.10 12.74 11.37
C SER A 157 -0.17 13.66 12.17
N ALA A 158 0.19 13.21 13.38
CA ALA A 158 1.21 13.87 14.20
C ALA A 158 2.64 13.59 13.69
N ALA A 159 2.87 12.52 12.92
CA ALA A 159 4.17 12.29 12.26
C ALA A 159 4.46 13.36 11.20
N ASP A 160 3.42 13.78 10.48
CA ASP A 160 3.43 14.78 9.43
C ASP A 160 3.46 16.23 9.98
N GLY A 161 3.52 16.41 11.30
CA GLY A 161 3.42 17.71 11.97
C GLY A 161 2.05 18.40 11.90
N THR A 162 1.01 17.71 11.41
CA THR A 162 -0.29 18.34 11.12
C THR A 162 -1.18 18.44 12.36
N TYR A 163 -1.69 19.64 12.64
CA TYR A 163 -2.59 19.90 13.75
C TYR A 163 -4.00 20.36 13.27
N PRO A 164 -5.07 20.10 14.04
CA PRO A 164 -5.13 19.10 15.12
C PRO A 164 -4.90 17.70 14.54
N SER A 165 -4.13 16.86 15.25
CA SER A 165 -3.80 15.50 14.82
C SER A 165 -4.91 14.53 15.22
N THR A 166 -5.04 13.44 14.46
CA THR A 166 -5.98 12.33 14.68
C THR A 166 -5.29 10.98 14.80
N VAL A 167 -4.06 10.84 14.32
CA VAL A 167 -3.22 9.66 14.56
C VAL A 167 -1.94 10.09 15.25
N SER A 168 -1.48 9.31 16.22
CA SER A 168 -0.17 9.50 16.86
C SER A 168 0.98 9.33 15.86
N SER A 169 2.17 9.84 16.20
CA SER A 169 3.37 9.71 15.36
C SER A 169 3.81 8.26 15.13
N ASN A 170 3.38 7.33 16.01
CA ASN A 170 3.71 5.90 15.96
C ASN A 170 2.57 5.03 15.39
N PHE A 171 1.41 5.61 15.03
CA PHE A 171 0.25 4.86 14.55
C PHE A 171 -0.25 3.79 15.54
N ASP A 172 -0.10 4.05 16.84
CA ASP A 172 -0.47 3.17 17.96
C ASP A 172 -1.77 3.60 18.67
N LEU A 173 -2.24 4.83 18.46
CA LEU A 173 -3.53 5.32 18.96
C LEU A 173 -4.18 6.37 18.05
N THR A 174 -5.50 6.58 18.22
CA THR A 174 -6.22 7.71 17.62
C THR A 174 -6.52 8.84 18.62
N LEU A 175 -6.27 10.06 18.16
CA LEU A 175 -6.58 11.33 18.83
C LEU A 175 -7.95 11.83 18.32
N SER A 176 -8.80 12.30 19.23
CA SER A 176 -10.23 12.51 18.95
C SER A 176 -10.86 13.62 19.80
N TYR A 177 -12.04 14.08 19.38
CA TYR A 177 -12.88 15.01 20.14
C TYR A 177 -14.19 14.35 20.52
N ALA A 178 -14.55 14.44 21.80
CA ALA A 178 -15.78 13.86 22.37
C ALA A 178 -17.05 14.63 21.99
N ASP A 179 -16.91 15.89 21.58
CA ASP A 179 -18.00 16.80 21.26
C ASP A 179 -17.69 17.63 19.99
N ALA A 180 -18.74 18.16 19.38
CA ALA A 180 -18.62 18.91 18.12
C ALA A 180 -18.00 20.30 18.30
N PHE A 181 -18.17 20.95 19.46
CA PHE A 181 -17.63 22.29 19.72
C PHE A 181 -16.10 22.24 19.75
N SER A 182 -15.53 21.35 20.57
CA SER A 182 -14.07 21.13 20.65
C SER A 182 -13.47 20.74 19.30
N ALA A 183 -14.16 19.87 18.54
CA ALA A 183 -13.69 19.41 17.24
C ALA A 183 -13.60 20.55 16.20
N CYS A 184 -14.64 21.38 16.13
CA CYS A 184 -14.70 22.54 15.24
C CYS A 184 -13.66 23.59 15.62
N TYR A 185 -13.61 23.94 16.90
CA TYR A 185 -12.77 25.03 17.41
C TYR A 185 -11.27 24.69 17.34
N ALA A 186 -10.91 23.41 17.40
CA ALA A 186 -9.54 22.94 17.16
C ALA A 186 -9.06 23.16 15.71
N GLN A 187 -9.91 22.92 14.69
CA GLN A 187 -9.55 23.21 13.29
C GLN A 187 -9.37 24.70 13.02
N LEU A 188 -10.07 25.53 13.80
CA LEU A 188 -10.01 27.00 13.75
C LEU A 188 -8.86 27.57 14.60
N GLY A 189 -8.03 26.70 15.22
CA GLY A 189 -6.80 27.10 15.90
C GLY A 189 -6.99 27.59 17.34
N TRP A 190 -8.10 27.24 18.00
CA TRP A 190 -8.45 27.65 19.37
C TRP A 190 -8.57 29.17 19.61
N GLN A 191 -8.64 29.98 18.54
CA GLN A 191 -8.69 31.44 18.63
C GLN A 191 -10.07 31.97 19.02
N TYR A 192 -10.07 32.88 20.02
CA TYR A 192 -11.27 33.49 20.60
C TYR A 192 -12.14 34.22 19.58
N GLU A 193 -11.51 34.74 18.53
CA GLU A 193 -12.11 35.46 17.42
C GLU A 193 -13.06 34.58 16.56
N TYR A 194 -13.00 33.25 16.70
CA TYR A 194 -13.94 32.30 16.10
C TYR A 194 -15.05 31.83 17.07
N TYR A 195 -15.06 32.28 18.32
CA TYR A 195 -16.10 31.93 19.29
C TYR A 195 -17.43 32.62 18.93
N GLN A 196 -18.54 31.85 18.90
CA GLN A 196 -19.87 32.33 18.47
C GLN A 196 -19.87 33.00 17.08
N LYS A 197 -19.06 32.46 16.15
CA LYS A 197 -18.99 32.90 14.76
C LYS A 197 -19.70 31.96 13.78
N PRO A 198 -20.22 32.45 12.64
CA PRO A 198 -20.96 31.64 11.67
C PRO A 198 -20.23 30.38 11.20
N LEU A 199 -18.90 30.44 11.02
CA LEU A 199 -18.10 29.29 10.60
C LEU A 199 -18.03 28.17 11.66
N ALA A 200 -18.04 28.54 12.95
CA ALA A 200 -18.03 27.58 14.06
C ALA A 200 -19.44 26.99 14.29
N GLU A 201 -20.49 27.76 14.02
CA GLU A 201 -21.90 27.31 14.09
C GLU A 201 -22.26 26.39 12.91
N ASP A 202 -21.84 26.72 11.70
CA ASP A 202 -21.90 25.87 10.50
C ASP A 202 -21.23 24.50 10.78
N CYS A 203 -19.99 24.52 11.27
CA CYS A 203 -19.27 23.30 11.63
C CYS A 203 -20.04 22.42 12.64
N GLN A 204 -20.50 23.00 13.76
CA GLN A 204 -21.24 22.25 14.78
C GLN A 204 -22.56 21.70 14.23
N THR A 205 -23.28 22.49 13.44
CA THR A 205 -24.52 22.08 12.77
C THR A 205 -24.28 20.91 11.81
N CYS A 206 -23.18 20.94 11.07
CA CYS A 206 -22.79 19.88 10.13
C CYS A 206 -22.36 18.59 10.83
N LEU A 207 -21.59 18.66 11.92
CA LEU A 207 -21.26 17.49 12.73
C LEU A 207 -22.50 16.91 13.44
N ALA A 208 -23.43 17.76 13.88
CA ALA A 208 -24.70 17.35 14.46
C ALA A 208 -25.63 16.65 13.43
N THR A 209 -25.80 17.21 12.24
CA THR A 209 -26.82 16.75 11.26
C THR A 209 -26.28 15.76 10.21
N LYS A 210 -25.05 15.98 9.70
CA LYS A 210 -24.41 15.16 8.66
C LYS A 210 -23.29 14.27 9.18
N GLY A 211 -22.67 14.59 10.30
CA GLY A 211 -21.55 13.84 10.87
C GLY A 211 -20.21 14.10 10.17
N TRP A 212 -20.14 15.11 9.32
CA TRP A 212 -18.93 15.61 8.65
C TRP A 212 -19.10 17.09 8.33
N TRP A 213 -17.98 17.80 8.11
CA TRP A 213 -17.93 19.21 7.74
C TRP A 213 -16.72 19.49 6.85
N ARG A 214 -16.95 20.18 5.72
CA ARG A 214 -15.88 20.71 4.85
C ARG A 214 -15.47 22.09 5.37
N GLY A 215 -14.26 22.20 5.90
CA GLY A 215 -13.74 23.42 6.52
C GLY A 215 -13.00 24.35 5.55
N PRO A 216 -12.22 25.32 6.08
CA PRO A 216 -11.40 26.23 5.27
C PRO A 216 -10.40 25.53 4.34
N VAL A 217 -10.01 26.24 3.28
CA VAL A 217 -8.87 25.91 2.42
C VAL A 217 -7.61 26.55 3.01
N VAL A 218 -6.51 25.82 3.03
CA VAL A 218 -5.19 26.33 3.40
C VAL A 218 -4.71 27.36 2.38
N THR A 219 -4.18 28.46 2.87
CA THR A 219 -3.61 29.58 2.10
C THR A 219 -2.20 29.92 2.59
N PRO A 220 -1.42 30.74 1.85
CA PRO A 220 -0.11 31.20 2.31
C PRO A 220 -0.11 32.01 3.63
N THR A 221 -1.28 32.44 4.13
CA THR A 221 -1.42 33.11 5.44
C THR A 221 -1.80 32.17 6.59
N THR A 222 -2.13 30.91 6.28
CA THR A 222 -2.50 29.90 7.27
C THR A 222 -1.31 29.59 8.19
N LEU A 223 -1.55 29.47 9.50
CA LEU A 223 -0.48 29.13 10.45
C LEU A 223 0.11 27.77 10.10
N TYR A 224 1.44 27.64 10.13
CA TYR A 224 2.16 26.47 9.62
C TYR A 224 1.66 25.13 10.21
N TRP A 225 1.35 25.09 11.51
CA TRP A 225 0.82 23.90 12.20
C TRP A 225 -0.62 23.53 11.76
N LEU A 226 -1.38 24.50 11.25
CA LEU A 226 -2.71 24.31 10.68
C LEU A 226 -2.69 24.01 9.18
N ALA A 227 -1.59 24.27 8.47
CA ALA A 227 -1.48 24.21 7.01
C ALA A 227 -1.62 22.79 6.42
N GLY A 228 -1.63 21.74 7.24
CA GLY A 228 -1.68 20.36 6.73
C GLY A 228 -0.31 19.85 6.27
N PRO A 229 -0.26 18.79 5.44
CA PRO A 229 0.99 18.14 5.08
C PRO A 229 1.87 19.07 4.25
N ILE A 230 3.17 19.06 4.54
CA ILE A 230 4.18 19.76 3.76
C ILE A 230 4.48 18.91 2.52
N GLN A 231 4.43 19.50 1.32
CA GLN A 231 4.93 18.83 0.11
C GLN A 231 6.44 18.63 0.26
N ARG A 232 6.92 17.38 0.18
CA ARG A 232 8.36 17.10 0.19
C ARG A 232 9.00 17.57 -1.14
N MET A 233 10.27 17.96 -1.09
CA MET A 233 10.98 18.61 -2.21
C MET A 233 11.13 17.72 -3.47
N ASP A 234 10.92 16.44 -3.28
CA ASP A 234 11.15 15.27 -4.13
C ASP A 234 9.85 14.50 -4.43
N GLN A 235 8.68 15.09 -4.14
CA GLN A 235 7.36 14.48 -4.35
C GLN A 235 6.50 15.25 -5.37
N PRO A 236 5.56 14.57 -6.06
CA PRO A 236 4.57 15.23 -6.91
C PRO A 236 3.74 16.26 -6.11
N PRO A 237 3.22 17.31 -6.78
CA PRO A 237 2.35 18.29 -6.12
C PRO A 237 1.17 17.63 -5.40
N LEU A 238 0.91 18.06 -4.17
CA LEU A 238 -0.20 17.54 -3.38
C LEU A 238 -1.54 17.84 -4.09
N PRO A 239 -2.51 16.91 -4.06
CA PRO A 239 -3.81 17.11 -4.69
C PRO A 239 -4.57 18.26 -4.00
N PRO A 240 -5.47 19.01 -4.69
CA PRO A 240 -6.24 20.10 -4.11
C PRO A 240 -6.94 19.73 -2.78
N GLU A 241 -7.42 18.48 -2.69
CA GLU A 241 -8.01 17.86 -1.52
C GLU A 241 -7.11 17.97 -0.26
N ALA A 242 -5.79 17.86 -0.38
CA ALA A 242 -4.86 17.92 0.75
C ALA A 242 -4.83 19.29 1.44
N TYR A 243 -5.18 20.35 0.71
CA TYR A 243 -5.27 21.72 1.24
C TYR A 243 -6.64 22.02 1.87
N ARG A 244 -7.63 21.11 1.77
CA ARG A 244 -8.91 21.26 2.47
C ARG A 244 -8.83 20.69 3.88
N LYS A 245 -9.24 21.48 4.88
CA LYS A 245 -9.53 20.97 6.23
C LYS A 245 -10.89 20.28 6.28
N TRP A 246 -10.95 19.17 7.00
CA TRP A 246 -12.19 18.44 7.27
C TRP A 246 -12.29 18.05 8.74
N VAL A 247 -13.53 18.03 9.27
CA VAL A 247 -13.86 17.27 10.47
C VAL A 247 -14.84 16.17 10.08
N VAL A 248 -14.58 14.95 10.50
CA VAL A 248 -15.41 13.78 10.22
C VAL A 248 -15.68 13.01 11.51
N SER A 249 -16.88 12.47 11.67
CA SER A 249 -17.17 11.55 12.78
C SER A 249 -16.53 10.18 12.52
N GLY A 250 -16.22 9.42 13.57
CA GLY A 250 -15.64 8.07 13.43
C GLY A 250 -16.50 7.14 12.56
N ARG A 251 -17.81 7.39 12.51
CA ARG A 251 -18.75 6.75 11.56
C ARG A 251 -18.34 6.88 10.10
N VAL A 252 -17.96 8.07 9.67
CA VAL A 252 -17.51 8.32 8.29
C VAL A 252 -16.28 7.48 7.98
N LEU A 253 -15.35 7.38 8.94
CA LEU A 253 -14.12 6.60 8.85
C LEU A 253 -14.34 5.09 8.96
N ASN A 254 -15.42 4.65 9.62
CA ASN A 254 -15.83 3.24 9.64
C ASN A 254 -16.46 2.79 8.30
N VAL A 255 -17.11 3.70 7.56
CA VAL A 255 -17.63 3.43 6.20
C VAL A 255 -16.52 3.56 5.15
N ARG A 256 -15.65 4.57 5.26
CA ARG A 256 -14.49 4.79 4.38
C ARG A 256 -13.21 5.04 5.19
N PRO A 257 -12.49 3.98 5.59
CA PRO A 257 -11.23 4.10 6.31
C PRO A 257 -10.10 4.58 5.40
N PRO A 258 -8.99 5.10 5.96
CA PRO A 258 -7.69 5.09 5.30
C PRO A 258 -7.25 3.68 4.88
N ARG A 259 -6.38 3.59 3.86
CA ARG A 259 -5.87 2.31 3.35
C ARG A 259 -5.20 1.49 4.46
N PHE A 260 -4.40 2.12 5.32
CA PHE A 260 -3.67 1.43 6.39
C PHE A 260 -4.57 0.72 7.40
N VAL A 261 -5.70 1.31 7.78
CA VAL A 261 -6.65 0.70 8.72
C VAL A 261 -7.34 -0.51 8.08
N GLY A 262 -7.73 -0.39 6.81
CA GLY A 262 -8.30 -1.49 6.05
C GLY A 262 -7.31 -2.65 5.86
N ALA A 263 -6.03 -2.35 5.60
CA ALA A 263 -4.96 -3.34 5.52
C ALA A 263 -4.71 -4.03 6.87
N ARG A 264 -4.53 -3.27 7.97
CA ARG A 264 -4.36 -3.83 9.32
C ARG A 264 -5.53 -4.75 9.70
N LYS A 265 -6.78 -4.31 9.49
CA LYS A 265 -7.97 -5.11 9.80
C LYS A 265 -8.00 -6.42 9.01
N ALA A 266 -7.78 -6.36 7.70
CA ALA A 266 -7.81 -7.54 6.85
C ALA A 266 -6.74 -8.58 7.23
N ILE A 267 -5.50 -8.12 7.48
CA ILE A 267 -4.39 -9.01 7.86
C ILE A 267 -4.62 -9.59 9.27
N LYS A 268 -5.10 -8.80 10.24
CA LYS A 268 -5.46 -9.31 11.57
C LYS A 268 -6.58 -10.34 11.54
N ASP A 269 -7.60 -10.14 10.71
CA ASP A 269 -8.67 -11.12 10.53
C ASP A 269 -8.18 -12.44 9.89
N VAL A 270 -7.20 -12.36 8.99
CA VAL A 270 -6.54 -13.53 8.40
C VAL A 270 -5.69 -14.26 9.45
N ILE A 271 -4.95 -13.51 10.28
CA ILE A 271 -4.21 -14.02 11.45
C ILE A 271 -5.14 -14.63 12.50
N ASP A 272 -6.44 -14.31 12.52
CA ASP A 272 -7.42 -14.94 13.42
C ASP A 272 -8.11 -16.19 12.83
N VAL A 273 -8.26 -16.33 11.51
CA VAL A 273 -9.05 -17.44 10.91
C VAL A 273 -8.26 -18.48 10.11
N VAL A 274 -7.10 -18.16 9.54
CA VAL A 274 -6.31 -19.14 8.76
C VAL A 274 -5.59 -20.09 9.72
N SER A 275 -5.69 -21.40 9.48
CA SER A 275 -5.03 -22.46 10.26
C SER A 275 -4.03 -23.25 9.41
N ASN A 276 -3.18 -24.04 10.07
CA ASN A 276 -2.07 -24.80 9.48
C ASN A 276 -1.10 -23.95 8.62
N ALA A 277 -0.87 -22.71 9.05
CA ALA A 277 0.02 -21.75 8.41
C ALA A 277 1.06 -21.23 9.40
N ARG A 278 2.33 -21.23 9.02
CA ARG A 278 3.35 -20.41 9.68
C ARG A 278 3.23 -18.97 9.18
N MET A 279 3.31 -18.01 10.09
CA MET A 279 3.16 -16.60 9.77
C MET A 279 4.29 -15.77 10.39
N GLY A 280 4.71 -14.74 9.68
CA GLY A 280 5.56 -13.64 10.15
C GLY A 280 5.03 -12.31 9.64
N VAL A 281 5.49 -11.20 10.23
CA VAL A 281 5.08 -9.84 9.88
C VAL A 281 6.33 -8.98 9.72
N ALA A 282 6.44 -8.31 8.58
CA ALA A 282 7.49 -7.36 8.26
C ALA A 282 6.92 -6.09 7.62
N THR A 283 7.70 -5.03 7.57
CA THR A 283 7.43 -3.84 6.76
C THR A 283 8.55 -3.58 5.77
N LEU A 284 8.39 -2.59 4.90
CA LEU A 284 9.52 -2.05 4.13
C LEU A 284 10.54 -1.38 5.08
N GLY A 285 11.61 -0.82 4.51
CA GLY A 285 12.64 -0.09 5.25
C GLY A 285 12.13 1.14 6.01
N SER A 286 13.05 1.77 6.73
CA SER A 286 12.86 2.93 7.61
C SER A 286 12.55 4.25 6.88
N GLY A 287 12.88 4.35 5.59
CA GLY A 287 12.88 5.60 4.82
C GLY A 287 13.93 6.59 5.31
N ASN A 288 15.20 6.17 5.37
CA ASN A 288 16.31 6.95 5.93
C ASN A 288 17.17 7.69 4.89
N TYR A 289 16.90 7.53 3.58
CA TYR A 289 17.74 8.01 2.47
C TYR A 289 19.21 7.51 2.53
N GLU A 290 19.45 6.28 3.02
CA GLU A 290 20.72 5.55 2.86
C GLU A 290 20.51 4.40 1.86
N TRP A 291 21.52 4.11 1.01
CA TRP A 291 21.49 3.19 -0.16
C TRP A 291 21.01 1.74 0.04
N PHE A 292 20.58 1.35 1.23
CA PHE A 292 19.89 0.09 1.44
C PHE A 292 19.00 0.20 2.69
N ASP A 293 17.69 0.16 2.49
CA ASP A 293 16.68 0.23 3.54
C ASP A 293 15.92 -1.12 3.66
N PRO A 294 16.56 -2.14 4.27
CA PRO A 294 16.03 -3.51 4.40
C PRO A 294 14.76 -3.60 5.26
N PRO A 295 13.97 -4.67 5.12
CA PRO A 295 12.66 -4.78 5.74
C PRO A 295 12.75 -4.96 7.26
N GLU A 296 11.99 -4.17 8.02
CA GLU A 296 11.88 -4.37 9.47
C GLU A 296 11.03 -5.61 9.78
N ILE A 297 11.65 -6.66 10.35
CA ILE A 297 10.93 -7.87 10.79
C ILE A 297 10.24 -7.60 12.13
N LEU A 298 9.00 -7.10 12.06
CA LEU A 298 8.18 -6.79 13.25
C LEU A 298 7.80 -8.05 14.06
N GLU A 299 7.68 -9.22 13.43
CA GLU A 299 7.55 -10.52 14.10
C GLU A 299 8.09 -11.64 13.20
N PRO A 300 9.08 -12.44 13.62
CA PRO A 300 9.66 -13.52 12.80
C PRO A 300 8.68 -14.69 12.60
N MET A 301 9.00 -15.58 11.65
CA MET A 301 8.17 -16.74 11.32
C MET A 301 7.88 -17.65 12.52
N ARG A 302 6.61 -17.73 12.93
CA ARG A 302 6.12 -18.60 13.99
C ARG A 302 5.21 -19.73 13.48
N PRO A 303 5.11 -20.85 14.20
CA PRO A 303 5.99 -21.26 15.31
C PRO A 303 7.38 -21.75 14.82
N ALA A 304 8.22 -22.20 15.75
CA ALA A 304 9.47 -22.90 15.46
C ALA A 304 9.23 -24.24 14.71
N CYS A 305 10.26 -24.79 14.06
CA CYS A 305 10.13 -25.87 13.10
C CYS A 305 9.74 -27.23 13.67
N ASP A 306 10.19 -27.53 14.89
CA ASP A 306 9.73 -28.63 15.74
C ASP A 306 8.24 -28.55 16.08
N LEU A 307 7.71 -27.33 16.19
CA LEU A 307 6.30 -27.02 16.43
C LEU A 307 5.52 -26.73 15.13
N SER A 308 6.12 -26.97 13.96
CA SER A 308 5.53 -26.69 12.63
C SER A 308 5.34 -27.94 11.76
N ARG A 309 5.58 -29.15 12.27
CA ARG A 309 5.44 -30.40 11.49
C ARG A 309 4.79 -31.54 12.29
N PRO A 310 4.02 -32.43 11.64
CA PRO A 310 3.50 -32.30 10.27
C PRO A 310 2.42 -31.21 10.17
N THR A 311 1.81 -30.85 11.29
CA THR A 311 0.80 -29.79 11.42
C THR A 311 1.37 -28.66 12.28
N VAL A 312 0.97 -27.41 12.02
CA VAL A 312 1.35 -26.26 12.87
C VAL A 312 0.69 -26.36 14.25
N ASN A 313 1.48 -26.16 15.30
CA ASN A 313 0.97 -25.95 16.65
C ASN A 313 0.37 -24.54 16.78
N GLU A 314 -0.96 -24.46 16.67
CA GLU A 314 -1.71 -23.20 16.69
C GLU A 314 -1.54 -22.36 17.97
N ALA A 315 -1.28 -23.00 19.12
CA ALA A 315 -0.99 -22.27 20.35
C ALA A 315 0.39 -21.59 20.31
N ALA A 316 1.36 -22.21 19.61
CA ALA A 316 2.71 -21.68 19.47
C ALA A 316 2.85 -20.61 18.36
N LEU A 317 1.88 -20.51 17.45
CA LEU A 317 1.81 -19.45 16.42
C LEU A 317 1.75 -18.04 17.05
N ASN A 318 1.20 -17.92 18.26
CA ASN A 318 1.07 -16.66 19.01
C ASN A 318 0.39 -15.53 18.19
N ARG A 319 -0.84 -15.81 17.73
CA ARG A 319 -1.71 -14.86 17.03
C ARG A 319 -1.78 -13.46 17.69
N PRO A 320 -1.83 -13.30 19.04
CA PRO A 320 -1.75 -11.99 19.68
C PRO A 320 -0.49 -11.19 19.33
N ALA A 321 0.70 -11.80 19.32
CA ALA A 321 1.94 -11.11 18.95
C ALA A 321 1.97 -10.72 17.47
N LEU A 322 1.50 -11.60 16.57
CA LEU A 322 1.36 -11.30 15.14
C LEU A 322 0.42 -10.11 14.89
N LYS A 323 -0.73 -10.05 15.58
CA LYS A 323 -1.66 -8.89 15.49
C LYS A 323 -1.06 -7.63 16.11
N GLN A 324 -0.31 -7.74 17.20
CA GLN A 324 0.43 -6.62 17.78
C GLN A 324 1.48 -6.08 16.80
N ALA A 325 2.19 -6.95 16.08
CA ALA A 325 3.15 -6.57 15.05
C ALA A 325 2.50 -5.80 13.89
N VAL A 326 1.33 -6.24 13.40
CA VAL A 326 0.53 -5.48 12.42
C VAL A 326 0.11 -4.10 12.95
N ASN A 327 -0.12 -3.97 14.27
CA ASN A 327 -0.37 -2.68 14.91
C ASN A 327 0.89 -1.83 15.16
N ARG A 328 2.11 -2.40 15.07
CA ARG A 328 3.39 -1.67 15.22
C ARG A 328 3.83 -0.94 13.94
N THR A 329 3.34 -1.32 12.76
CA THR A 329 3.68 -0.68 11.47
C THR A 329 3.40 0.83 11.46
N GLN A 330 4.40 1.66 11.17
CA GLN A 330 4.32 3.12 11.26
C GLN A 330 4.24 3.75 9.85
N PHE A 331 3.08 4.27 9.45
CA PHE A 331 2.80 4.68 8.07
C PHE A 331 3.28 6.12 7.77
N ARG A 332 4.58 6.40 7.96
CA ARG A 332 5.17 7.76 7.86
C ARG A 332 6.36 7.90 6.92
N ASN A 333 6.76 6.81 6.27
CA ASN A 333 8.04 6.77 5.58
C ASN A 333 7.91 7.51 4.23
N PRO A 334 8.92 8.34 3.84
CA PRO A 334 8.92 9.03 2.53
C PRO A 334 8.98 8.07 1.34
N GLU A 335 9.39 6.84 1.60
CA GLU A 335 9.93 5.89 0.63
C GLU A 335 9.07 4.63 0.59
N ARG A 336 9.11 3.93 -0.54
CA ARG A 336 8.51 2.61 -0.69
C ARG A 336 9.55 1.66 -1.26
N SER A 337 10.57 1.35 -0.46
CA SER A 337 11.73 0.49 -0.77
C SER A 337 11.36 -0.98 -0.97
N THR A 338 10.51 -1.25 -1.96
CA THR A 338 9.89 -2.55 -2.24
C THR A 338 10.94 -3.57 -2.70
N GLY A 339 11.89 -3.14 -3.54
CA GLY A 339 12.98 -4.01 -4.02
C GLY A 339 13.90 -4.45 -2.89
N GLU A 340 14.31 -3.50 -2.06
CA GLU A 340 15.19 -3.71 -0.91
C GLU A 340 14.51 -4.52 0.19
N ALA A 341 13.22 -4.28 0.42
CA ALA A 341 12.40 -5.10 1.29
C ALA A 341 12.29 -6.55 0.80
N LEU A 342 12.05 -6.79 -0.50
CA LEU A 342 12.00 -8.15 -1.04
C LEU A 342 13.40 -8.82 -1.03
N PHE A 343 14.45 -8.09 -1.40
CA PHE A 343 15.83 -8.55 -1.35
C PHE A 343 16.23 -8.94 0.09
N GLY A 344 15.98 -8.06 1.06
CA GLY A 344 16.26 -8.32 2.46
C GLY A 344 15.46 -9.49 3.04
N LEU A 345 14.21 -9.69 2.61
CA LEU A 345 13.45 -10.91 2.92
C LEU A 345 14.08 -12.16 2.29
N GLY A 346 14.71 -12.05 1.11
CA GLY A 346 15.53 -13.12 0.54
C GLY A 346 16.66 -13.56 1.46
N GLY A 347 17.42 -12.60 2.01
CA GLY A 347 18.46 -12.87 3.02
C GLY A 347 17.90 -13.50 4.30
N TYR A 348 16.73 -13.05 4.78
CA TYR A 348 16.03 -13.67 5.91
C TYR A 348 15.58 -15.12 5.64
N PHE A 349 15.11 -15.42 4.42
CA PHE A 349 14.69 -16.76 4.02
C PHE A 349 15.85 -17.69 3.64
N SER A 350 17.04 -17.12 3.38
CA SER A 350 18.24 -17.88 3.05
C SER A 350 18.77 -18.73 4.20
N SER A 351 19.65 -19.67 3.86
CA SER A 351 20.41 -20.51 4.79
C SER A 351 21.64 -19.82 5.40
N GLN A 352 21.76 -18.48 5.33
CA GLN A 352 22.92 -17.71 5.82
C GLN A 352 23.50 -18.18 7.16
N ARG A 353 22.66 -18.57 8.14
CA ARG A 353 23.12 -19.03 9.47
C ARG A 353 23.74 -20.43 9.48
N VAL A 354 23.82 -21.10 8.34
CA VAL A 354 24.26 -22.49 8.17
C VAL A 354 25.40 -22.62 7.14
N ASP A 355 25.35 -21.84 6.05
CA ASP A 355 26.28 -21.95 4.91
C ASP A 355 26.75 -20.59 4.33
N ASP A 356 26.39 -19.48 4.98
CA ASP A 356 26.65 -18.09 4.55
C ASP A 356 26.20 -17.74 3.11
N LYS A 357 25.28 -18.51 2.50
CA LYS A 357 24.92 -18.45 1.08
C LYS A 357 24.58 -17.06 0.54
N TRP A 358 23.79 -16.27 1.27
CA TRP A 358 23.42 -14.91 0.84
C TRP A 358 24.63 -13.95 0.80
N SER A 359 25.49 -14.02 1.81
CA SER A 359 26.77 -13.28 1.80
C SER A 359 27.70 -13.77 0.70
N ASN A 360 27.78 -15.08 0.46
CA ASN A 360 28.57 -15.64 -0.66
C ASN A 360 28.06 -15.20 -2.05
N TRP A 361 26.81 -14.74 -2.16
CA TRP A 361 26.27 -14.14 -3.38
C TRP A 361 26.51 -12.62 -3.47
N PHE A 362 26.34 -11.88 -2.38
CA PHE A 362 26.24 -10.41 -2.38
C PHE A 362 27.31 -9.66 -1.54
N GLN A 363 28.34 -10.34 -1.06
CA GLN A 363 29.50 -9.69 -0.43
C GLN A 363 30.26 -8.82 -1.45
N GLN A 364 30.64 -7.62 -1.02
CA GLN A 364 31.39 -6.69 -1.85
C GLN A 364 32.89 -7.05 -1.92
N PRO A 365 33.58 -6.80 -3.06
CA PRO A 365 33.06 -6.15 -4.27
C PRO A 365 32.25 -7.10 -5.18
N ILE A 366 30.99 -6.76 -5.39
CA ILE A 366 30.18 -7.26 -6.49
C ILE A 366 30.72 -6.57 -7.75
N ASN A 367 31.66 -7.22 -8.43
CA ASN A 367 32.43 -6.63 -9.54
C ASN A 367 31.73 -6.84 -10.90
N PRO A 368 31.09 -5.81 -11.51
CA PRO A 368 30.28 -5.96 -12.72
C PRO A 368 31.08 -5.58 -13.98
N GLY A 369 32.40 -5.42 -13.89
CA GLY A 369 33.21 -4.82 -14.95
C GLY A 369 33.00 -3.31 -15.08
N TYR A 370 32.99 -2.79 -16.30
CA TYR A 370 33.00 -1.34 -16.59
C TYR A 370 31.61 -0.66 -16.59
N PHE A 371 30.50 -1.40 -16.64
CA PHE A 371 29.17 -0.84 -16.98
C PHE A 371 27.98 -1.42 -16.18
N GLY A 372 28.20 -1.86 -14.93
CA GLY A 372 27.11 -2.40 -14.10
C GLY A 372 25.95 -1.43 -13.86
N TRP A 373 24.71 -1.93 -13.84
CA TRP A 373 23.58 -1.20 -13.24
C TRP A 373 23.21 -1.84 -11.89
N PRO A 374 22.98 -1.03 -10.86
CA PRO A 374 23.80 0.14 -10.56
C PRO A 374 25.24 -0.33 -10.22
N GLY A 375 26.23 0.55 -10.40
CA GLY A 375 27.65 0.13 -10.47
C GLY A 375 28.36 0.51 -11.76
N CYS A 376 28.10 1.72 -12.26
CA CYS A 376 28.84 2.32 -13.37
C CYS A 376 30.35 2.46 -13.02
N CYS A 377 31.20 2.91 -13.95
CA CYS A 377 32.54 3.39 -13.61
C CYS A 377 32.52 4.40 -12.44
N ASN A 378 32.90 3.95 -11.25
CA ASN A 378 32.79 4.66 -9.96
C ASN A 378 31.37 4.82 -9.38
N GLY A 379 30.46 3.88 -9.68
CA GLY A 379 29.23 3.61 -8.92
C GLY A 379 28.07 4.59 -9.07
N GLY A 380 28.24 5.74 -9.74
CA GLY A 380 27.25 6.82 -9.79
C GLY A 380 25.86 6.40 -10.31
N THR A 381 24.81 6.95 -9.71
CA THR A 381 23.45 7.03 -10.29
C THR A 381 23.41 8.07 -11.43
N TYR A 382 22.28 8.27 -12.12
CA TYR A 382 22.08 9.57 -12.81
C TYR A 382 21.90 10.69 -11.78
N ASP A 383 22.13 11.92 -12.23
CA ASP A 383 21.72 13.15 -11.57
C ASP A 383 20.18 13.21 -11.43
N ASP A 384 19.69 13.73 -10.30
CA ASP A 384 18.26 13.95 -10.06
C ASP A 384 17.72 15.00 -11.05
N PRO A 385 16.80 14.64 -11.98
CA PRO A 385 16.30 15.55 -13.01
C PRO A 385 15.35 16.63 -12.47
N TYR A 386 14.91 16.53 -11.20
CA TYR A 386 14.03 17.50 -10.55
C TYR A 386 14.81 18.51 -9.71
N THR A 387 15.87 18.10 -9.01
CA THR A 387 16.68 19.01 -8.17
C THR A 387 18.05 19.37 -8.74
N GLY A 388 18.52 18.66 -9.78
CA GLY A 388 19.86 18.87 -10.36
C GLY A 388 21.02 18.43 -9.46
N LYS A 389 20.75 17.62 -8.42
CA LYS A 389 21.79 17.02 -7.59
C LYS A 389 22.58 15.99 -8.43
N PRO A 390 23.93 16.01 -8.40
CA PRO A 390 24.73 14.98 -9.04
C PRO A 390 24.40 13.58 -8.53
N GLY A 391 24.44 12.60 -9.43
CA GLY A 391 24.33 11.20 -9.06
C GLY A 391 25.50 10.76 -8.17
N ALA A 392 25.22 9.89 -7.19
CA ALA A 392 26.15 9.55 -6.13
C ALA A 392 26.52 8.05 -6.14
N PRO A 393 27.66 7.64 -5.58
CA PRO A 393 28.20 6.29 -5.77
C PRO A 393 27.43 5.26 -4.96
N TRP A 394 26.79 4.34 -5.67
CA TRP A 394 26.07 3.18 -5.17
C TRP A 394 26.97 1.94 -5.07
N ALA A 395 26.62 0.96 -4.23
CA ALA A 395 27.46 -0.19 -3.85
C ALA A 395 28.82 0.24 -3.27
N ALA A 396 28.93 1.46 -2.75
CA ALA A 396 30.17 2.08 -2.31
C ALA A 396 30.65 1.60 -0.94
N ARG A 397 29.74 1.08 -0.11
CA ARG A 397 30.08 0.48 1.18
C ARG A 397 30.39 -1.00 1.02
N SER A 398 31.48 -1.46 1.65
CA SER A 398 31.87 -2.88 1.66
C SER A 398 30.85 -3.80 2.34
N ASP A 399 29.91 -3.24 3.10
CA ASP A 399 28.85 -3.95 3.82
C ASP A 399 27.44 -3.68 3.26
N GLU A 400 27.27 -2.96 2.13
CA GLU A 400 25.99 -2.33 1.75
C GLU A 400 24.76 -3.25 1.76
N TRP A 401 24.85 -4.46 1.20
CA TRP A 401 23.76 -5.47 1.15
C TRP A 401 23.68 -6.38 2.37
N LEU A 402 24.64 -6.25 3.28
CA LEU A 402 24.88 -7.13 4.43
C LEU A 402 24.99 -6.31 5.73
N GLN A 403 24.50 -5.06 5.72
CA GLN A 403 24.74 -4.09 6.78
C GLN A 403 24.27 -4.63 8.14
N PRO A 404 25.11 -4.55 9.19
CA PRO A 404 24.66 -4.89 10.53
C PRO A 404 23.62 -3.86 11.01
N PRO A 405 22.69 -4.26 11.91
CA PRO A 405 21.81 -3.32 12.58
C PRO A 405 22.61 -2.23 13.30
N SER A 406 22.20 -0.98 13.19
CA SER A 406 22.98 0.17 13.68
C SER A 406 22.11 1.32 14.16
N VAL A 407 22.72 2.39 14.68
CA VAL A 407 22.05 3.64 15.02
C VAL A 407 22.66 4.75 14.19
N ASN A 408 21.86 5.46 13.40
CA ASN A 408 22.32 6.61 12.64
C ASN A 408 22.82 7.70 13.64
N PRO A 409 24.09 8.12 13.57
CA PRO A 409 24.70 8.95 14.60
C PRO A 409 24.23 10.41 14.60
N TYR A 410 23.47 10.84 13.58
CA TYR A 410 22.96 12.20 13.45
C TYR A 410 21.49 12.32 13.89
N THR A 411 20.66 11.33 13.58
CA THR A 411 19.23 11.31 13.95
C THR A 411 18.94 10.53 15.23
N GLY A 412 19.85 9.64 15.65
CA GLY A 412 19.62 8.68 16.74
C GLY A 412 18.64 7.57 16.39
N TRP A 413 18.26 7.42 15.11
CA TRP A 413 17.31 6.40 14.66
C TRP A 413 17.98 5.03 14.56
N TRP A 414 17.25 3.99 14.97
CA TRP A 414 17.66 2.60 14.76
C TRP A 414 17.43 2.21 13.30
N LEU A 415 18.45 1.61 12.69
CA LEU A 415 18.42 1.06 11.35
C LEU A 415 18.48 -0.47 11.45
N PRO A 416 17.52 -1.22 10.87
CA PRO A 416 17.39 -2.65 11.11
C PRO A 416 18.55 -3.48 10.55
N GLY A 417 19.25 -2.98 9.52
CA GLY A 417 20.27 -3.75 8.79
C GLY A 417 19.66 -4.96 8.06
N GLN A 418 20.50 -5.74 7.36
CA GLN A 418 20.06 -6.94 6.67
C GLN A 418 19.48 -7.96 7.68
N PRO A 419 18.18 -8.30 7.63
CA PRO A 419 17.60 -9.27 8.56
C PRO A 419 18.03 -10.70 8.23
N TRP A 420 18.07 -11.54 9.26
CA TRP A 420 18.51 -12.93 9.17
C TRP A 420 17.58 -13.83 9.96
N GLU A 421 17.55 -15.12 9.63
CA GLU A 421 16.86 -16.10 10.48
C GLU A 421 17.46 -16.23 11.88
N GLY A 422 16.69 -16.83 12.79
CA GLY A 422 17.08 -17.02 14.19
C GLY A 422 18.29 -17.95 14.32
N GLN A 423 19.08 -17.76 15.38
CA GLN A 423 20.30 -18.55 15.61
C GLN A 423 20.03 -19.94 16.20
N GLU A 424 18.84 -20.16 16.77
CA GLU A 424 18.46 -21.47 17.32
C GLU A 424 18.11 -22.47 16.20
N PRO A 425 18.52 -23.75 16.27
CA PRO A 425 18.32 -24.73 15.19
C PRO A 425 16.88 -24.92 14.70
N ASN A 426 15.89 -24.63 15.55
CA ASN A 426 14.46 -24.72 15.23
C ASN A 426 13.82 -23.38 14.83
N GLN A 427 14.53 -22.24 14.91
CA GLN A 427 14.02 -20.90 14.55
C GLN A 427 14.23 -20.54 13.06
N LYS A 428 14.22 -21.55 12.19
CA LYS A 428 14.46 -21.35 10.76
C LYS A 428 13.30 -20.64 10.07
N SER A 429 13.64 -19.82 9.08
CA SER A 429 12.69 -19.14 8.20
C SER A 429 11.93 -20.14 7.33
N ILE A 430 12.59 -21.19 6.82
CA ILE A 430 11.98 -22.33 6.12
C ILE A 430 12.24 -23.61 6.92
N CYS A 431 11.20 -24.38 7.22
CA CYS A 431 11.33 -25.61 8.01
C CYS A 431 11.41 -26.89 7.18
N SER A 432 11.00 -26.89 5.90
CA SER A 432 10.81 -28.12 5.12
C SER A 432 10.95 -27.91 3.63
N TYR A 433 11.58 -28.88 2.94
CA TYR A 433 11.67 -28.86 1.47
C TYR A 433 10.31 -28.99 0.76
N SER A 434 9.33 -29.59 1.44
CA SER A 434 7.95 -29.72 0.97
C SER A 434 7.08 -28.49 1.28
N GLN A 435 7.63 -27.47 1.93
CA GLN A 435 6.88 -26.32 2.43
C GLN A 435 6.70 -25.28 1.35
N VAL A 436 5.48 -24.71 1.24
CA VAL A 436 5.23 -23.64 0.26
C VAL A 436 5.48 -22.29 0.92
N ASN A 437 6.53 -21.61 0.47
CA ASN A 437 6.98 -20.33 1.02
C ASN A 437 6.48 -19.17 0.17
N ALA A 438 5.98 -18.11 0.81
CA ALA A 438 5.49 -16.92 0.13
C ALA A 438 5.73 -15.64 0.93
N ILE A 439 5.98 -14.55 0.21
CA ILE A 439 5.85 -13.17 0.66
C ILE A 439 4.49 -12.67 0.15
N ILE A 440 3.71 -12.06 1.05
CA ILE A 440 2.46 -11.36 0.71
C ILE A 440 2.70 -9.87 0.94
N LEU A 441 3.00 -9.15 -0.14
CA LEU A 441 3.09 -7.69 -0.11
C LEU A 441 1.68 -7.07 -0.13
N VAL A 442 1.37 -6.24 0.85
CA VAL A 442 0.15 -5.40 0.87
C VAL A 442 0.58 -3.94 0.78
N THR A 443 0.32 -3.31 -0.38
CA THR A 443 0.86 -1.99 -0.73
C THR A 443 -0.20 -1.01 -1.22
N GLY A 444 -0.01 0.27 -0.89
CA GLY A 444 -0.85 1.37 -1.34
C GLY A 444 -0.49 1.94 -2.72
N GLY A 445 0.59 1.49 -3.35
CA GLY A 445 1.05 2.01 -4.65
C GLY A 445 2.32 1.35 -5.19
N THR A 446 2.85 1.93 -6.27
CA THR A 446 4.15 1.57 -6.87
C THR A 446 5.33 1.92 -5.97
N PRO A 447 6.49 1.26 -6.15
CA PRO A 447 7.78 1.71 -5.64
C PRO A 447 8.02 3.22 -5.85
N SER A 448 8.74 3.83 -4.92
CA SER A 448 9.02 5.27 -4.85
C SER A 448 10.25 5.50 -3.97
N GLN A 449 11.06 6.52 -4.29
CA GLN A 449 12.37 6.80 -3.66
C GLN A 449 13.35 5.61 -3.81
N GLU A 450 14.20 5.36 -2.81
CA GLU A 450 15.23 4.33 -2.80
C GLU A 450 14.61 2.93 -3.03
N ASN A 451 15.10 2.21 -4.04
CA ASN A 451 14.62 0.87 -4.46
C ASN A 451 15.76 0.06 -5.09
N SER A 452 16.94 0.19 -4.51
CA SER A 452 18.21 -0.16 -5.11
C SER A 452 18.65 -1.58 -4.71
N VAL A 453 19.05 -2.40 -5.69
CA VAL A 453 19.33 -3.83 -5.45
C VAL A 453 20.46 -4.32 -6.35
N PRO A 454 21.25 -5.35 -5.95
CA PRO A 454 22.37 -5.90 -6.72
C PRO A 454 21.92 -6.71 -7.93
N ILE A 455 21.25 -6.05 -8.87
CA ILE A 455 20.58 -6.62 -10.04
C ILE A 455 21.54 -7.35 -10.97
N THR A 456 22.68 -6.76 -11.36
CA THR A 456 23.67 -7.44 -12.19
C THR A 456 24.06 -8.79 -11.59
N ARG A 457 24.24 -8.85 -10.27
CA ARG A 457 24.59 -10.09 -9.56
C ARG A 457 23.44 -11.09 -9.47
N MET A 458 22.21 -10.60 -9.26
CA MET A 458 21.02 -11.46 -9.31
C MET A 458 20.83 -12.08 -10.69
N MET A 459 21.06 -11.31 -11.77
CA MET A 459 20.97 -11.77 -13.15
C MET A 459 22.07 -12.78 -13.50
N GLU A 460 23.35 -12.50 -13.19
CA GLU A 460 24.46 -13.46 -13.34
C GLU A 460 24.14 -14.84 -12.75
N LEU A 461 23.60 -14.86 -11.52
CA LEU A 461 23.25 -16.09 -10.80
C LEU A 461 22.06 -16.82 -11.44
N LEU A 462 21.10 -16.07 -12.01
CA LEU A 462 19.95 -16.62 -12.72
C LEU A 462 20.35 -17.21 -14.08
N GLU A 463 21.16 -16.50 -14.87
CA GLU A 463 21.70 -17.01 -16.14
C GLU A 463 22.53 -18.28 -15.90
N ALA A 464 23.42 -18.28 -14.90
CA ALA A 464 24.20 -19.46 -14.52
C ALA A 464 23.35 -20.66 -14.07
N SER A 465 22.12 -20.41 -13.57
CA SER A 465 21.15 -21.45 -13.22
C SER A 465 20.22 -21.87 -14.37
N TRP A 466 20.40 -21.29 -15.58
CA TRP A 466 19.53 -21.48 -16.75
C TRP A 466 18.07 -21.10 -16.47
N ALA A 467 17.87 -19.99 -15.74
CA ALA A 467 16.55 -19.46 -15.43
C ALA A 467 15.72 -19.15 -16.69
N ARG A 468 14.39 -19.24 -16.56
CA ARG A 468 13.43 -19.06 -17.67
C ARG A 468 12.25 -18.16 -17.33
N HIS A 469 11.81 -17.42 -18.34
CA HIS A 469 10.57 -16.65 -18.34
C HIS A 469 9.32 -17.58 -18.33
N PRO A 470 8.10 -17.06 -18.05
CA PRO A 470 6.90 -17.89 -17.92
C PRO A 470 6.44 -18.58 -19.22
N ASP A 471 6.77 -18.00 -20.36
CA ASP A 471 6.63 -18.56 -21.73
C ASP A 471 7.54 -19.78 -21.98
N GLY A 472 8.70 -19.82 -21.31
CA GLY A 472 9.71 -20.87 -21.40
C GLY A 472 11.03 -20.44 -22.01
N ASP A 473 11.16 -19.19 -22.49
CA ASP A 473 12.42 -18.68 -23.02
C ASP A 473 13.47 -18.48 -21.91
N LEU A 474 14.76 -18.51 -22.27
CA LEU A 474 15.84 -18.27 -21.32
C LEU A 474 15.83 -16.81 -20.86
N LEU A 475 16.22 -16.60 -19.60
CA LEU A 475 16.66 -15.27 -19.18
C LEU A 475 17.96 -14.93 -19.92
N GLU A 476 18.01 -13.72 -20.47
CA GLU A 476 19.21 -13.08 -21.01
C GLU A 476 19.43 -11.76 -20.26
N PHE A 477 20.68 -11.34 -20.06
CA PHE A 477 21.04 -10.06 -19.47
C PHE A 477 22.35 -9.50 -20.04
N ASP A 478 22.32 -8.29 -20.63
CA ASP A 478 23.48 -7.64 -21.25
C ASP A 478 23.73 -6.22 -20.70
N PRO A 479 24.57 -6.10 -19.65
CA PRO A 479 24.94 -4.82 -19.06
C PRO A 479 26.12 -4.13 -19.77
N SER A 480 26.43 -4.42 -21.05
CA SER A 480 27.61 -3.86 -21.74
C SER A 480 27.49 -2.39 -22.20
N ASP A 481 26.40 -2.00 -22.89
CA ASP A 481 26.01 -0.59 -23.08
C ASP A 481 24.50 -0.34 -22.81
N PRO A 482 24.04 -0.56 -21.58
CA PRO A 482 22.62 -0.51 -21.23
C PRO A 482 21.90 0.85 -21.40
N GLN A 483 22.61 1.96 -21.64
CA GLN A 483 21.97 3.23 -22.04
C GLN A 483 21.48 3.24 -23.51
N HIS A 484 22.04 2.36 -24.36
CA HIS A 484 21.77 2.34 -25.79
C HIS A 484 21.36 0.95 -26.31
N ASN A 485 21.67 -0.11 -25.57
CA ASN A 485 21.25 -1.48 -25.84
C ASN A 485 19.73 -1.63 -25.62
N PRO A 486 18.91 -1.95 -26.65
CA PRO A 486 17.49 -2.25 -26.45
C PRO A 486 17.27 -3.66 -25.87
N ASN A 487 18.31 -4.49 -25.81
CA ASN A 487 18.28 -5.89 -25.39
C ASN A 487 19.04 -6.09 -24.07
N VAL A 488 18.94 -5.14 -23.12
CA VAL A 488 19.54 -5.26 -21.78
C VAL A 488 19.07 -6.50 -21.01
N GLY A 489 17.91 -7.05 -21.38
CA GLY A 489 17.34 -8.23 -20.76
C GLY A 489 16.80 -7.96 -19.35
N GLY A 490 16.89 -8.97 -18.49
CA GLY A 490 16.18 -8.97 -17.21
C GLY A 490 14.66 -9.12 -17.38
N VAL A 491 13.91 -8.73 -16.36
CA VAL A 491 12.51 -9.13 -16.18
C VAL A 491 11.56 -7.93 -16.26
N ASN A 492 10.72 -7.91 -17.30
CA ASN A 492 9.58 -7.00 -17.40
C ASN A 492 8.46 -7.66 -18.22
N TYR A 493 7.28 -7.83 -17.60
CA TYR A 493 6.08 -8.45 -18.18
C TYR A 493 4.90 -7.47 -18.35
N CYS A 494 5.16 -6.16 -18.27
CA CYS A 494 4.08 -5.20 -18.18
C CYS A 494 3.19 -5.16 -19.42
N ASP A 495 3.77 -5.41 -20.59
CA ASP A 495 3.10 -5.62 -21.88
C ASP A 495 2.16 -6.83 -21.93
N GLN A 496 2.22 -7.76 -20.96
CA GLN A 496 1.28 -8.88 -20.85
C GLN A 496 -0.07 -8.49 -20.21
N PHE A 497 -0.21 -7.26 -19.67
CA PHE A 497 -1.43 -6.80 -19.02
C PHE A 497 -2.20 -5.78 -19.88
N LEU A 498 -3.54 -5.82 -19.77
CA LEU A 498 -4.40 -4.78 -20.34
C LEU A 498 -4.65 -3.66 -19.32
N ARG A 499 -4.70 -2.43 -19.84
CA ARG A 499 -5.16 -1.22 -19.15
C ARG A 499 -6.61 -1.41 -18.70
N ASP A 500 -6.90 -1.13 -17.44
CA ASP A 500 -8.27 -1.22 -16.89
C ASP A 500 -8.92 0.17 -16.79
N GLY A 501 -10.09 0.24 -16.15
CA GLY A 501 -10.87 1.47 -16.01
C GLY A 501 -10.22 2.61 -15.22
N ASN A 502 -9.05 2.39 -14.59
CA ASN A 502 -8.27 3.47 -13.97
C ASN A 502 -7.31 4.18 -14.95
N TYR A 503 -7.12 3.63 -16.16
CA TYR A 503 -6.12 4.10 -17.12
C TYR A 503 -6.74 4.68 -18.40
N PRO A 504 -6.07 5.65 -19.06
CA PRO A 504 -6.46 6.09 -20.40
C PRO A 504 -6.42 4.93 -21.41
N ASN A 505 -7.48 4.82 -22.21
CA ASN A 505 -7.74 3.74 -23.18
C ASN A 505 -7.80 2.33 -22.54
N PRO A 506 -8.82 2.02 -21.72
CA PRO A 506 -9.03 0.67 -21.19
C PRO A 506 -9.16 -0.39 -22.29
N GLY A 507 -8.64 -1.59 -22.03
CA GLY A 507 -8.62 -2.71 -22.97
C GLY A 507 -7.44 -2.71 -23.96
N VAL A 508 -6.65 -1.63 -24.02
CA VAL A 508 -5.36 -1.60 -24.74
C VAL A 508 -4.27 -2.21 -23.83
N PRO A 509 -3.29 -2.97 -24.36
CA PRO A 509 -2.13 -3.38 -23.57
C PRO A 509 -1.37 -2.21 -22.93
N PHE A 510 -0.69 -2.48 -21.83
CA PHE A 510 0.45 -1.67 -21.43
C PHE A 510 1.66 -1.96 -22.35
N THR A 511 2.74 -1.22 -22.13
CA THR A 511 4.06 -1.42 -22.72
C THR A 511 5.06 -1.69 -21.58
N LYS A 512 6.24 -2.25 -21.90
CA LYS A 512 7.31 -2.40 -20.90
C LYS A 512 7.69 -1.07 -20.23
N ALA A 513 7.66 0.03 -20.99
CA ALA A 513 7.91 1.38 -20.50
C ALA A 513 6.80 1.96 -19.60
N ASP A 514 5.57 1.41 -19.57
CA ASP A 514 4.57 1.80 -18.57
C ASP A 514 4.95 1.31 -17.13
N CYS A 515 6.05 0.57 -17.00
CA CYS A 515 6.64 0.12 -15.73
C CYS A 515 8.00 0.74 -15.40
N ASP A 516 8.59 1.48 -16.34
CA ASP A 516 9.76 2.34 -16.12
C ASP A 516 9.31 3.56 -15.28
N TYR A 517 8.98 3.31 -14.01
CA TYR A 517 8.56 4.33 -13.06
C TYR A 517 9.81 5.13 -12.62
N THR A 518 10.19 6.12 -13.43
CA THR A 518 11.37 6.98 -13.24
C THR A 518 11.07 8.28 -12.50
N ALA A 519 9.79 8.61 -12.31
CA ALA A 519 9.37 9.80 -11.59
C ALA A 519 9.46 9.57 -10.08
N TYR A 520 10.38 10.29 -9.41
CA TYR A 520 10.56 10.26 -7.95
C TYR A 520 10.88 8.86 -7.38
N ASN A 521 11.57 8.04 -8.18
CA ASN A 521 12.06 6.72 -7.83
C ASN A 521 13.54 6.71 -8.22
N TRP A 522 14.38 7.21 -7.32
CA TRP A 522 15.81 7.43 -7.54
C TRP A 522 16.57 6.73 -6.43
N PRO A 523 17.54 5.84 -6.77
CA PRO A 523 17.99 5.46 -8.11
C PRO A 523 17.01 4.54 -8.87
N HIS A 524 16.70 4.87 -10.13
CA HIS A 524 16.04 3.94 -11.04
C HIS A 524 17.05 3.09 -11.82
N GLY A 525 16.56 2.01 -12.44
CA GLY A 525 17.35 1.15 -13.32
C GLY A 525 17.73 1.82 -14.63
N LEU A 526 18.86 1.39 -15.19
CA LEU A 526 19.78 2.30 -16.01
C LEU A 526 19.40 1.76 -17.49
N GLY A 527 19.05 0.48 -17.66
CA GLY A 527 18.71 -0.18 -18.93
C GLY A 527 17.51 0.37 -19.73
N VAL A 528 17.63 0.44 -21.06
CA VAL A 528 16.52 0.85 -21.95
C VAL A 528 15.40 -0.20 -21.96
N GLY A 529 14.22 0.16 -21.44
CA GLY A 529 13.03 -0.71 -21.41
C GLY A 529 13.00 -1.72 -20.25
N ASN A 530 14.03 -1.73 -19.41
CA ASN A 530 13.98 -2.31 -18.07
C ASN A 530 14.69 -1.38 -17.06
N LYS A 531 13.94 -0.39 -16.54
CA LYS A 531 14.41 0.56 -15.51
C LYS A 531 13.93 0.23 -14.10
N ASN A 532 13.39 -0.97 -13.88
CA ASN A 532 12.72 -1.31 -12.65
C ASN A 532 13.08 -2.73 -12.23
N PHE A 533 13.67 -2.89 -11.05
CA PHE A 533 14.25 -4.15 -10.59
C PHE A 533 13.33 -4.93 -9.63
N MET A 534 12.08 -4.52 -9.41
CA MET A 534 11.25 -5.16 -8.37
C MET A 534 10.71 -6.52 -8.81
N ASP A 535 10.33 -6.64 -10.09
CA ASP A 535 10.05 -7.90 -10.76
C ASP A 535 11.31 -8.76 -10.94
N ASP A 536 12.47 -8.16 -11.21
CA ASP A 536 13.74 -8.90 -11.19
C ASP A 536 14.03 -9.56 -9.82
N VAL A 537 13.87 -8.83 -8.70
CA VAL A 537 14.01 -9.40 -7.34
C VAL A 537 12.99 -10.52 -7.11
N ALA A 538 11.73 -10.29 -7.44
CA ALA A 538 10.69 -11.31 -7.28
C ALA A 538 10.98 -12.57 -8.14
N PHE A 539 11.49 -12.39 -9.36
CA PHE A 539 11.92 -13.47 -10.25
C PHE A 539 13.08 -14.26 -9.65
N PHE A 540 14.10 -13.58 -9.09
CA PHE A 540 15.23 -14.19 -8.39
C PHE A 540 14.76 -15.09 -7.25
N LEU A 541 13.98 -14.55 -6.31
CA LEU A 541 13.48 -15.28 -5.14
C LEU A 541 12.62 -16.50 -5.50
N SER A 542 11.93 -16.46 -6.64
CA SER A 542 11.03 -17.54 -7.09
C SER A 542 11.69 -18.63 -7.94
N ARG A 543 13.00 -18.52 -8.21
CA ARG A 543 13.77 -19.43 -9.07
C ARG A 543 15.07 -19.93 -8.45
N MET A 544 15.79 -19.05 -7.75
CA MET A 544 17.00 -19.44 -7.02
C MET A 544 16.64 -20.28 -5.80
N ASP A 545 17.40 -21.34 -5.57
CA ASP A 545 17.32 -22.07 -4.31
C ASP A 545 17.97 -21.23 -3.22
N LEU A 546 17.20 -20.78 -2.22
CA LEU A 546 17.73 -19.96 -1.13
C LEU A 546 18.42 -20.80 -0.04
N ARG A 547 18.35 -22.14 -0.06
CA ARG A 547 18.80 -22.98 1.06
C ARG A 547 19.44 -24.32 0.67
N ASP A 548 20.77 -24.38 0.67
CA ASP A 548 21.49 -25.65 0.44
C ASP A 548 21.43 -26.60 1.66
N ASP A 549 20.97 -26.12 2.83
CA ASP A 549 20.76 -26.93 4.04
C ASP A 549 19.46 -27.77 4.00
N LEU A 550 18.67 -27.68 2.92
CA LEU A 550 17.46 -28.47 2.68
C LEU A 550 17.50 -29.12 1.28
N PRO A 551 16.90 -30.32 1.10
CA PRO A 551 17.01 -31.04 -0.16
C PRO A 551 16.07 -30.48 -1.25
N GLY A 552 16.66 -29.82 -2.26
CA GLY A 552 15.96 -29.31 -3.44
C GLY A 552 15.43 -27.88 -3.26
N ASN A 553 15.03 -27.24 -4.38
CA ASN A 553 14.95 -25.78 -4.49
C ASN A 553 13.98 -25.07 -3.51
N GLN A 554 14.54 -24.37 -2.52
CA GLN A 554 13.79 -23.55 -1.57
C GLN A 554 13.56 -22.13 -2.11
N THR A 555 12.50 -22.02 -2.93
CA THR A 555 12.06 -20.75 -3.55
C THR A 555 10.94 -20.07 -2.76
N LEU A 556 10.76 -18.76 -2.95
CA LEU A 556 9.65 -17.95 -2.44
C LEU A 556 8.71 -17.51 -3.55
N ARG A 557 7.41 -17.53 -3.32
CA ARG A 557 6.44 -16.83 -4.19
C ARG A 557 6.20 -15.40 -3.72
N THR A 558 6.06 -14.45 -4.64
CA THR A 558 5.71 -13.06 -4.29
C THR A 558 4.28 -12.77 -4.74
N HIS A 559 3.35 -12.69 -3.80
CA HIS A 559 1.96 -12.27 -4.03
C HIS A 559 1.82 -10.79 -3.69
N VAL A 560 1.06 -10.04 -4.50
CA VAL A 560 1.00 -8.58 -4.42
C VAL A 560 -0.44 -8.10 -4.35
N PHE A 561 -0.75 -7.33 -3.32
CA PHE A 561 -2.07 -6.78 -3.06
C PHE A 561 -2.02 -5.25 -3.15
N GLY A 562 -2.50 -4.71 -4.26
CA GLY A 562 -2.68 -3.27 -4.45
C GLY A 562 -3.93 -2.77 -3.72
N TYR A 563 -3.76 -2.05 -2.62
CA TYR A 563 -4.85 -1.42 -1.88
C TYR A 563 -5.18 -0.06 -2.53
N GLY A 564 -6.26 -0.03 -3.30
CA GLY A 564 -6.66 1.08 -4.18
C GLY A 564 -5.86 1.12 -5.48
N ASP A 565 -4.58 0.75 -5.47
CA ASP A 565 -3.71 0.73 -6.65
C ASP A 565 -3.93 -0.47 -7.59
N SER A 566 -3.54 -0.33 -8.85
CA SER A 566 -3.68 -1.38 -9.88
C SER A 566 -2.52 -1.43 -10.89
N SER A 567 -1.36 -0.87 -10.54
CA SER A 567 -0.23 -0.64 -11.44
C SER A 567 0.26 -1.89 -12.19
N PRO A 568 0.65 -1.75 -13.48
CA PRO A 568 1.26 -2.85 -14.23
C PRO A 568 2.55 -3.36 -13.58
N MET A 569 3.30 -2.52 -12.86
CA MET A 569 4.53 -2.93 -12.17
C MET A 569 4.22 -3.91 -11.02
N LEU A 570 3.19 -3.61 -10.22
CA LEU A 570 2.73 -4.54 -9.17
C LEU A 570 2.22 -5.87 -9.74
N ARG A 571 1.69 -5.87 -10.97
CA ARG A 571 1.30 -7.11 -11.69
C ARG A 571 2.50 -7.89 -12.20
N SER A 572 3.47 -7.20 -12.80
CA SER A 572 4.71 -7.78 -13.31
C SER A 572 5.50 -8.44 -12.18
N MET A 573 5.67 -7.74 -11.05
CA MET A 573 6.32 -8.27 -9.85
C MET A 573 5.66 -9.53 -9.30
N ALA A 574 4.32 -9.59 -9.29
CA ALA A 574 3.61 -10.77 -8.84
C ALA A 574 3.77 -11.97 -9.81
N MET A 575 3.70 -11.72 -11.12
CA MET A 575 3.90 -12.74 -12.15
C MET A 575 5.35 -13.25 -12.15
N ALA A 576 6.32 -12.34 -12.07
CA ALA A 576 7.75 -12.62 -11.98
C ALA A 576 8.04 -13.54 -10.80
N GLY A 577 7.52 -13.19 -9.62
CA GLY A 577 7.59 -13.96 -8.39
C GLY A 577 6.70 -15.20 -8.32
N ARG A 578 6.12 -15.66 -9.44
CA ARG A 578 5.24 -16.87 -9.50
C ARG A 578 4.07 -16.84 -8.50
N GLY A 579 3.65 -15.64 -8.09
CA GLY A 579 2.50 -15.40 -7.24
C GLY A 579 1.31 -14.91 -8.04
N MET A 580 0.48 -14.08 -7.40
CA MET A 580 -0.74 -13.50 -7.97
C MET A 580 -0.85 -12.03 -7.58
N PHE A 581 -1.26 -11.18 -8.52
CA PHE A 581 -1.66 -9.82 -8.22
C PHE A 581 -3.17 -9.74 -7.94
N TYR A 582 -3.54 -8.99 -6.91
CA TYR A 582 -4.92 -8.64 -6.62
C TYR A 582 -5.03 -7.14 -6.33
N ARG A 583 -6.04 -6.47 -6.90
CA ARG A 583 -6.51 -5.18 -6.39
C ARG A 583 -7.50 -5.45 -5.27
N SER A 584 -7.47 -4.62 -4.22
CA SER A 584 -8.57 -4.51 -3.27
C SER A 584 -8.87 -3.03 -2.99
N ASN A 585 -10.13 -2.71 -2.74
CA ASN A 585 -10.58 -1.38 -2.34
C ASN A 585 -11.16 -1.38 -0.91
N SER A 586 -11.25 -2.55 -0.26
CA SER A 586 -11.84 -2.70 1.08
C SER A 586 -11.17 -3.78 1.95
N ALA A 587 -11.29 -3.63 3.26
CA ALA A 587 -10.80 -4.64 4.22
C ALA A 587 -11.46 -6.01 4.00
N ALA A 588 -12.75 -6.05 3.67
CA ALA A 588 -13.50 -7.28 3.44
C ALA A 588 -13.05 -8.02 2.17
N GLU A 589 -12.79 -7.29 1.09
CA GLU A 589 -12.26 -7.82 -0.18
C GLU A 589 -10.82 -8.31 -0.01
N LEU A 590 -9.96 -7.53 0.67
CA LEU A 590 -8.59 -7.97 0.96
C LEU A 590 -8.58 -9.24 1.81
N ARG A 591 -9.39 -9.27 2.89
CA ARG A 591 -9.55 -10.44 3.77
C ARG A 591 -10.04 -11.67 3.01
N SER A 592 -11.06 -11.55 2.16
CA SER A 592 -11.62 -12.73 1.48
C SER A 592 -10.62 -13.35 0.50
N ILE A 593 -9.86 -12.54 -0.22
CA ILE A 593 -8.83 -13.02 -1.16
C ILE A 593 -7.63 -13.62 -0.38
N LEU A 594 -7.18 -13.00 0.71
CA LEU A 594 -6.13 -13.56 1.56
C LEU A 594 -6.52 -14.91 2.17
N VAL A 595 -7.74 -15.04 2.70
CA VAL A 595 -8.25 -16.33 3.21
C VAL A 595 -8.35 -17.37 2.09
N ALA A 596 -8.76 -17.00 0.88
CA ALA A 596 -8.82 -17.90 -0.28
C ALA A 596 -7.44 -18.32 -0.80
N LEU A 597 -6.42 -17.48 -0.66
CA LEU A 597 -5.03 -17.76 -1.03
C LEU A 597 -4.34 -18.70 -0.03
N MET A 598 -4.66 -18.57 1.27
CA MET A 598 -3.97 -19.24 2.38
C MET A 598 -4.69 -20.46 2.95
N GLY A 599 -6.00 -20.55 2.75
CA GLY A 599 -6.80 -21.67 3.26
C GLY A 599 -6.54 -22.99 2.52
N PRO A 600 -7.02 -24.12 3.07
CA PRO A 600 -7.07 -25.36 2.30
C PRO A 600 -7.91 -25.15 1.02
N ALA A 601 -7.45 -25.73 -0.09
CA ALA A 601 -8.29 -25.81 -1.28
C ALA A 601 -9.58 -26.58 -0.92
N PRO A 602 -10.77 -26.15 -1.39
CA PRO A 602 -12.02 -26.81 -1.05
C PRO A 602 -12.00 -28.27 -1.53
N ASP A 603 -12.36 -29.20 -0.64
CA ASP A 603 -12.26 -30.64 -0.90
C ASP A 603 -13.09 -31.06 -2.13
N SER A 604 -12.39 -31.53 -3.16
CA SER A 604 -12.99 -31.99 -4.42
C SER A 604 -13.84 -33.26 -4.29
N ASP A 605 -13.79 -33.91 -3.12
CA ASP A 605 -14.54 -35.13 -2.81
C ASP A 605 -15.99 -34.86 -2.37
N SER A 606 -16.45 -33.62 -2.42
CA SER A 606 -17.88 -33.24 -2.31
C SER A 606 -18.70 -33.61 -3.57
N SER A 607 -18.43 -34.78 -4.15
CA SER A 607 -19.11 -35.36 -5.31
C SER A 607 -19.98 -36.57 -4.95
N THR A 608 -20.88 -36.37 -3.99
CA THR A 608 -22.07 -37.23 -3.78
C THR A 608 -23.35 -36.37 -3.89
N PRO A 609 -24.41 -36.88 -4.54
CA PRO A 609 -25.56 -36.07 -4.98
C PRO A 609 -26.65 -35.85 -3.91
#